data_AF-A0A937QL66-F1
#
_entry.id   AF-A0A937QL66-F1
#
_cell.length_a   1.000
_cell.length_b   1.000
_cell.length_c   1.000
_cell.angle_alpha   90.00
_cell.angle_beta   90.00
_cell.angle_gamma   90.00
#
_symmetry.space_group_name_H-M   'P 1'
#
loop_
_entity.id
_entity.type
_entity.pdbx_description
1 polymer ?
#
loop_
_entity_poly.entity_id
_entity_poly.type
_entity_poly.pdbx_seq_one_letter_code
_entity_poly.pdbx_strand_id
1 'polypeptide(L)'
;MGLRMKILSGFLILTMMLLIAGVWSVYELRTVGSSVQGLLDDNYKSINAGKMMMEALEREDSAVLLLLSGKWEQGRSIIQSADGLFHQGLQIARDNVTIPGEQACVQTLETRYAAYKRLWLKPIVGTRYEGNLTWYFEEVHKAFLDLKDTIERLIMLNHQTMYNTASELKNRAHRATMPGIVAILSALIFTLIFNYFINYYMVSPIIRITRGIQRFMETGDPFNIEIETRDELFDLASSIRELVARIGSGEKQS
;
A
#
# COMPACT_ATOMS: atom_id res chain seq x y z
N MET A 1 -35.20 -21.69 20.10
CA MET A 1 -34.88 -20.35 19.54
C MET A 1 -36.02 -19.97 18.62
N GLY A 2 -36.58 -18.77 18.81
CA GLY A 2 -37.65 -18.28 17.96
C GLY A 2 -37.20 -18.00 16.52
N LEU A 3 -38.14 -18.02 15.58
CA LEU A 3 -38.00 -17.82 14.14
C LEU A 3 -37.28 -16.51 13.85
N ARG A 4 -37.70 -15.43 14.54
CA ARG A 4 -37.08 -14.11 14.45
C ARG A 4 -35.60 -14.16 14.84
N MET A 5 -35.26 -14.90 15.89
CA MET A 5 -33.89 -14.99 16.37
C MET A 5 -33.00 -15.85 15.47
N LYS A 6 -33.57 -16.90 14.84
CA LYS A 6 -32.88 -17.70 13.81
C LYS A 6 -32.51 -16.83 12.60
N ILE A 7 -33.47 -16.07 12.06
CA ILE A 7 -33.23 -15.15 10.93
C ILE A 7 -32.18 -14.09 11.32
N LEU A 8 -32.39 -13.41 12.46
CA LEU A 8 -31.49 -12.36 12.92
C LEU A 8 -30.07 -12.88 13.13
N SER A 9 -29.90 -14.09 13.69
CA SER A 9 -28.58 -14.67 13.91
C SER A 9 -27.82 -14.94 12.61
N GLY A 10 -28.49 -15.41 11.56
CA GLY A 10 -27.86 -15.65 10.26
C GLY A 10 -27.42 -14.35 9.57
N PHE A 11 -28.26 -13.32 9.60
CA PHE A 11 -27.87 -12.00 9.10
C PHE A 11 -26.75 -11.37 9.93
N LEU A 12 -26.78 -11.51 11.26
CA LEU A 12 -25.73 -11.01 12.14
C LEU A 12 -24.36 -11.65 11.83
N ILE A 13 -24.33 -12.97 11.59
CA ILE A 13 -23.11 -13.69 11.19
C ILE A 13 -22.58 -13.15 9.87
N LEU A 14 -23.46 -12.98 8.87
CA LEU A 14 -23.08 -12.43 7.56
C LEU A 14 -22.50 -11.01 7.70
N THR A 15 -23.17 -10.14 8.47
CA THR A 15 -22.71 -8.77 8.73
C THR A 15 -21.36 -8.77 9.45
N MET A 16 -21.16 -9.63 10.45
CA MET A 16 -19.90 -9.69 11.18
C MET A 16 -18.76 -10.19 10.27
N MET A 17 -19.00 -11.20 9.43
CA MET A 17 -18.03 -11.68 8.45
C MET A 17 -17.60 -10.57 7.47
N LEU A 18 -18.56 -9.83 6.93
CA LEU A 18 -18.31 -8.69 6.03
C LEU A 18 -17.53 -7.58 6.74
N LEU A 19 -17.87 -7.26 7.99
CA LEU A 19 -17.16 -6.27 8.79
C LEU A 19 -15.70 -6.66 9.02
N ILE A 20 -15.44 -7.89 9.46
CA ILE A 20 -14.08 -8.38 9.72
C ILE A 20 -13.26 -8.35 8.43
N ALA A 21 -13.83 -8.83 7.31
CA ALA A 21 -13.16 -8.79 6.02
C ALA A 21 -12.86 -7.36 5.54
N GLY A 22 -13.80 -6.44 5.73
CA GLY A 22 -13.64 -5.02 5.38
C GLY A 22 -12.56 -4.35 6.22
N VAL A 23 -12.60 -4.53 7.54
CA VAL A 23 -11.58 -3.98 8.46
C VAL A 23 -10.21 -4.54 8.14
N TRP A 24 -10.09 -5.86 7.91
CA TRP A 24 -8.84 -6.50 7.55
C TRP A 24 -8.27 -5.96 6.24
N SER A 25 -9.10 -5.83 5.20
CA SER A 25 -8.71 -5.28 3.90
C SER A 25 -8.19 -3.83 4.02
N VAL A 26 -8.88 -2.99 4.79
CA VAL A 26 -8.46 -1.60 5.03
C VAL A 26 -7.14 -1.53 5.81
N TYR A 27 -6.96 -2.40 6.81
CA TYR A 27 -5.73 -2.46 7.61
C TYR A 27 -4.51 -2.85 6.75
N GLU A 28 -4.66 -3.89 5.93
CA GLU A 28 -3.60 -4.37 5.02
C GLU A 28 -3.19 -3.25 4.03
N LEU A 29 -4.17 -2.57 3.43
CA LEU A 29 -3.92 -1.47 2.50
C LEU A 29 -3.20 -0.27 3.15
N ARG A 30 -3.57 0.11 4.38
CA ARG A 30 -2.93 1.23 5.09
C ARG A 30 -1.49 0.94 5.49
N THR A 31 -1.20 -0.31 5.87
CA THR A 31 0.13 -0.73 6.32
C THR A 31 1.12 -0.76 5.15
N VAL A 32 0.68 -1.18 3.96
CA VAL A 32 1.51 -1.17 2.75
C VAL A 32 1.77 0.24 2.22
N GLY A 33 0.80 1.15 2.31
CA GLY A 33 0.91 2.49 1.71
C GLY A 33 1.84 3.44 2.47
N SER A 34 1.75 3.52 3.79
CA SER A 34 2.42 4.57 4.57
C SER A 34 3.93 4.40 4.70
N SER A 35 4.40 3.20 5.05
CA SER A 35 5.83 2.94 5.24
C SER A 35 6.62 3.00 3.93
N VAL A 36 6.00 2.60 2.82
CA VAL A 36 6.70 2.59 1.53
C VAL A 36 6.75 3.99 0.89
N GLN A 37 5.70 4.80 1.08
CA GLN A 37 5.73 6.18 0.59
C GLN A 37 6.87 6.99 1.26
N GLY A 38 7.12 6.78 2.55
CA GLY A 38 8.24 7.41 3.25
C GLY A 38 9.59 7.02 2.65
N LEU A 39 9.82 5.72 2.43
CA LEU A 39 11.07 5.24 1.84
C LEU A 39 11.28 5.74 0.39
N LEU A 40 10.21 5.86 -0.40
CA LEU A 40 10.29 6.43 -1.75
C LEU A 40 10.62 7.92 -1.72
N ASP A 41 10.02 8.68 -0.79
CA ASP A 41 10.31 10.10 -0.59
C ASP A 41 11.77 10.32 -0.16
N ASP A 42 12.26 9.49 0.76
CA ASP A 42 13.64 9.57 1.23
C ASP A 42 14.63 9.21 0.11
N ASN A 43 14.41 8.14 -0.66
CA ASN A 43 15.25 7.84 -1.82
C ASN A 43 15.24 8.99 -2.85
N TYR A 44 14.08 9.62 -3.07
CA TYR A 44 13.95 10.75 -4.00
C TYR A 44 14.72 11.98 -3.52
N LYS A 45 14.69 12.29 -2.21
CA LYS A 45 15.51 13.35 -1.61
C LYS A 45 17.00 13.10 -1.84
N SER A 46 17.50 11.89 -1.57
CA SER A 46 18.91 11.55 -1.79
C SER A 46 19.31 11.61 -3.27
N ILE A 47 18.42 11.22 -4.20
CA ILE A 47 18.65 11.36 -5.66
C ILE A 47 18.77 12.84 -6.04
N ASN A 48 17.86 13.70 -5.57
CA ASN A 48 17.90 15.13 -5.88
C ASN A 48 19.12 15.82 -5.25
N ALA A 49 19.51 15.42 -4.04
CA ALA A 49 20.76 15.85 -3.42
C ALA A 49 21.97 15.47 -4.27
N GLY A 50 22.00 14.23 -4.78
CA GLY A 50 23.01 13.76 -5.73
C GLY A 50 23.07 14.61 -7.01
N LYS A 51 21.91 14.91 -7.62
CA LYS A 51 21.85 15.75 -8.83
C LYS A 51 22.33 17.18 -8.56
N MET A 52 21.94 17.77 -7.44
CA MET A 52 22.42 19.09 -7.02
C MET A 52 23.95 19.10 -6.86
N MET A 53 24.52 18.08 -6.22
CA MET A 53 25.98 17.92 -6.11
C MET A 53 26.64 17.74 -7.48
N MET A 54 26.03 16.97 -8.39
CA MET A 54 26.55 16.76 -9.74
C MET A 54 26.62 18.06 -10.54
N GLU A 55 25.53 18.81 -10.57
CA GLU A 55 25.45 20.10 -11.27
C GLU A 55 26.43 21.13 -10.67
N ALA A 56 26.55 21.16 -9.34
CA ALA A 56 27.53 22.01 -8.66
C ALA A 56 28.96 21.62 -9.03
N LEU A 57 29.28 20.32 -9.02
CA LEU A 57 30.61 19.81 -9.37
C LEU A 57 31.00 20.16 -10.81
N GLU A 58 30.08 20.01 -11.78
CA GLU A 58 30.32 20.38 -13.18
C GLU A 58 30.54 21.89 -13.37
N ARG A 59 29.86 22.71 -12.54
CA ARG A 59 30.08 24.17 -12.51
C ARG A 59 31.42 24.54 -11.89
N GLU A 60 31.86 23.84 -10.84
CA GLU A 60 33.20 24.04 -10.27
C GLU A 60 34.29 23.70 -11.28
N ASP A 61 34.20 22.57 -11.97
CA ASP A 61 35.16 22.16 -13.02
C ASP A 61 35.26 23.21 -14.14
N SER A 62 34.11 23.65 -14.67
CA SER A 62 34.02 24.73 -15.66
C SER A 62 34.65 26.03 -15.16
N ALA A 63 34.47 26.35 -13.89
CA ALA A 63 35.01 27.55 -13.29
C ALA A 63 36.52 27.47 -13.02
N VAL A 64 37.08 26.29 -12.74
CA VAL A 64 38.53 26.09 -12.71
C VAL A 64 39.15 26.39 -14.08
N LEU A 65 38.51 25.98 -15.18
CA LEU A 65 38.94 26.34 -16.54
C LEU A 65 38.89 27.85 -16.80
N LEU A 66 37.88 28.56 -16.27
CA LEU A 66 37.81 30.03 -16.36
C LEU A 66 38.94 30.69 -15.60
N LEU A 67 39.27 30.20 -14.40
CA LEU A 67 40.44 30.65 -13.65
C LEU A 67 41.70 30.44 -14.50
N LEU A 68 41.94 29.24 -15.02
CA LEU A 68 43.11 28.94 -15.87
C LEU A 68 43.22 29.83 -17.11
N SER A 69 42.09 30.30 -17.63
CA SER A 69 42.00 31.16 -18.82
C SER A 69 42.11 32.65 -18.52
N GLY A 70 42.41 33.06 -17.29
CA GLY A 70 42.55 34.46 -16.90
C GLY A 70 41.24 35.18 -16.53
N LYS A 71 40.09 34.48 -16.54
CA LYS A 71 38.77 35.04 -16.19
C LYS A 71 38.49 34.90 -14.70
N TRP A 72 39.35 35.49 -13.88
CA TRP A 72 39.45 35.24 -12.43
C TRP A 72 38.20 35.59 -11.64
N GLU A 73 37.66 36.80 -11.82
CA GLU A 73 36.48 37.26 -11.08
C GLU A 73 35.27 36.35 -11.36
N GLN A 74 35.06 36.02 -12.64
CA GLN A 74 33.99 35.14 -13.08
C GLN A 74 34.18 33.72 -12.53
N GLY A 75 35.38 33.14 -12.65
CA GLY A 75 35.67 31.80 -12.15
C GLY A 75 35.51 31.70 -10.62
N ARG A 76 35.99 32.70 -9.87
CA ARG A 76 35.85 32.73 -8.40
C ARG A 76 34.39 32.86 -7.95
N SER A 77 33.62 33.73 -8.61
CA SER A 77 32.19 33.89 -8.32
C SER A 77 31.42 32.59 -8.56
N ILE A 78 31.68 31.90 -9.68
CA ILE A 78 31.00 30.63 -9.98
C ILE A 78 31.40 29.55 -8.97
N ILE A 79 32.70 29.38 -8.68
CA ILE A 79 33.18 28.40 -7.67
C ILE A 79 32.53 28.65 -6.32
N GLN A 80 32.46 29.89 -5.84
CA GLN A 80 31.87 30.17 -4.53
C GLN A 80 30.38 29.79 -4.49
N SER A 81 29.63 30.10 -5.55
CA SER A 81 28.21 29.71 -5.64
C SER A 81 28.01 28.20 -5.72
N ALA A 82 28.85 27.51 -6.50
CA ALA A 82 28.79 26.08 -6.70
C ALA A 82 29.21 25.31 -5.44
N ASP A 83 30.25 25.77 -4.74
CA ASP A 83 30.70 25.21 -3.46
C ASP A 83 29.60 25.22 -2.41
N GLY A 84 28.84 26.32 -2.32
CA GLY A 84 27.67 26.42 -1.45
C GLY A 84 26.58 25.40 -1.81
N LEU A 85 26.26 25.25 -3.10
CA LEU A 85 25.26 24.29 -3.58
C LEU A 85 25.70 22.83 -3.36
N PHE A 86 26.99 22.53 -3.57
CA PHE A 86 27.53 21.21 -3.31
C PHE A 86 27.40 20.86 -1.83
N HIS A 87 27.83 21.77 -0.95
CA HIS A 87 27.71 21.57 0.50
C HIS A 87 26.25 21.40 0.95
N GLN A 88 25.32 22.15 0.36
CA GLN A 88 23.89 22.00 0.62
C GLN A 88 23.39 20.59 0.21
N GLY A 89 23.73 20.14 -1.01
CA GLY A 89 23.37 18.80 -1.47
C GLY A 89 23.98 17.71 -0.58
N LEU A 90 25.24 17.86 -0.19
CA LEU A 90 25.93 16.93 0.69
C LEU A 90 25.29 16.84 2.08
N GLN A 91 24.88 17.99 2.64
CA GLN A 91 24.17 18.03 3.92
C GLN A 91 22.82 17.32 3.83
N ILE A 92 22.04 17.56 2.76
CA ILE A 92 20.77 16.86 2.54
C ILE A 92 20.99 15.34 2.48
N ALA A 93 21.98 14.88 1.72
CA ALA A 93 22.29 13.45 1.62
C ALA A 93 22.74 12.85 2.96
N ARG A 94 23.49 13.61 3.76
CA ARG A 94 23.96 13.20 5.10
C ARG A 94 22.84 13.10 6.12
N ASP A 95 21.90 14.05 6.09
CA ASP A 95 20.76 14.08 7.01
C ASP A 95 19.68 13.07 6.61
N ASN A 96 19.77 12.51 5.39
CA ASN A 96 18.79 11.60 4.80
C ASN A 96 19.35 10.19 4.52
N VAL A 97 20.28 9.72 5.35
CA VAL A 97 20.82 8.37 5.25
C VAL A 97 19.78 7.36 5.73
N THR A 98 19.18 6.64 4.80
CA THR A 98 18.04 5.73 5.07
C THR A 98 18.25 4.32 4.55
N ILE A 99 19.19 4.11 3.61
CA ILE A 99 19.43 2.81 2.98
C ILE A 99 20.82 2.24 3.30
N PRO A 100 20.97 0.89 3.35
CA PRO A 100 22.27 0.27 3.58
C PRO A 100 23.31 0.67 2.52
N GLY A 101 24.51 1.05 2.96
CA GLY A 101 25.61 1.48 2.09
C GLY A 101 25.62 2.97 1.74
N GLU A 102 24.53 3.70 2.00
CA GLU A 102 24.45 5.14 1.73
C GLU A 102 25.40 5.94 2.62
N GLN A 103 25.49 5.61 3.91
CA GLN A 103 26.43 6.24 4.85
C GLN A 103 27.88 6.21 4.33
N ALA A 104 28.30 5.06 3.79
CA ALA A 104 29.67 4.88 3.27
C ALA A 104 29.89 5.71 2.00
N CYS A 105 28.87 5.83 1.15
CA CYS A 105 28.92 6.70 -0.03
C CYS A 105 29.05 8.18 0.39
N VAL A 106 28.25 8.63 1.35
CA VAL A 106 28.28 10.03 1.86
C VAL A 106 29.65 10.36 2.48
N GLN A 107 30.21 9.47 3.31
CA GLN A 107 31.56 9.69 3.88
C GLN A 107 32.65 9.75 2.81
N THR A 108 32.52 8.93 1.77
CA THR A 108 33.43 8.95 0.63
C THR A 108 33.30 10.26 -0.16
N LEU A 109 32.08 10.75 -0.36
CA LEU A 109 31.79 12.06 -0.99
C LEU A 109 32.42 13.20 -0.20
N GLU A 110 32.22 13.27 1.11
CA GLU A 110 32.84 14.28 1.99
C GLU A 110 34.36 14.31 1.82
N THR A 111 34.99 13.13 1.85
CA THR A 111 36.45 13.00 1.75
C THR A 111 36.98 13.40 0.37
N ARG A 112 36.35 12.91 -0.70
CA ARG A 112 36.75 13.20 -2.08
C ARG A 112 36.50 14.65 -2.46
N TYR A 113 35.40 15.22 -2.02
CA TYR A 113 35.11 16.64 -2.24
C TYR A 113 36.11 17.54 -1.53
N ALA A 114 36.45 17.24 -0.27
CA ALA A 114 37.51 17.98 0.44
C ALA A 114 38.88 17.87 -0.26
N ALA A 115 39.17 16.75 -0.93
CA ALA A 115 40.37 16.60 -1.75
C ALA A 115 40.31 17.45 -3.03
N TYR A 116 39.19 17.38 -3.76
CA TYR A 116 38.96 18.18 -4.97
C TYR A 116 39.03 19.69 -4.69
N LYS A 117 38.35 20.15 -3.62
CA LYS A 117 38.35 21.54 -3.15
C LYS A 117 39.75 22.09 -2.93
N ARG A 118 40.65 21.31 -2.34
CA ARG A 118 42.04 21.72 -2.08
C ARG A 118 42.82 22.06 -3.35
N LEU A 119 42.43 21.53 -4.51
CA LEU A 119 43.11 21.79 -5.79
C LEU A 119 42.81 23.20 -6.31
N TRP A 120 41.58 23.68 -6.16
CA TRP A 120 41.16 25.00 -6.67
C TRP A 120 41.13 26.11 -5.60
N LEU A 121 41.22 25.76 -4.31
CA LEU A 121 41.22 26.72 -3.19
C LEU A 121 42.42 27.68 -3.24
N LYS A 122 43.59 27.20 -3.68
CA LYS A 122 44.80 28.03 -3.78
C LYS A 122 44.64 29.09 -4.88
N PRO A 123 45.22 30.30 -4.73
CA PRO A 123 45.28 31.26 -5.81
C PRO A 123 45.98 30.64 -7.02
N ILE A 124 45.31 30.66 -8.19
CA ILE A 124 45.91 30.18 -9.44
C ILE A 124 46.70 31.32 -10.11
N VAL A 125 46.24 32.57 -9.97
CA VAL A 125 46.89 33.82 -10.48
C VAL A 125 48.32 33.94 -9.98
N GLY A 126 49.28 34.18 -10.88
CA GLY A 126 50.68 34.43 -10.54
C GLY A 126 51.41 33.21 -9.99
N THR A 127 50.84 32.01 -10.15
CA THR A 127 51.46 30.75 -9.74
C THR A 127 51.82 29.89 -10.95
N ARG A 128 52.61 28.82 -10.74
CA ARG A 128 52.94 27.81 -11.77
C ARG A 128 51.73 27.10 -12.39
N TYR A 129 50.53 27.34 -11.86
CA TYR A 129 49.28 26.74 -12.32
C TYR A 129 48.51 27.64 -13.29
N GLU A 130 48.84 28.92 -13.41
CA GLU A 130 48.24 29.81 -14.41
C GLU A 130 48.57 29.31 -15.83
N GLY A 131 47.54 29.10 -16.66
CA GLY A 131 47.69 28.52 -18.01
C GLY A 131 48.16 27.06 -18.04
N ASN A 132 48.27 26.36 -16.90
CA ASN A 132 48.81 25.01 -16.83
C ASN A 132 47.74 23.94 -17.09
N LEU A 133 47.52 23.64 -18.37
CA LEU A 133 46.56 22.60 -18.79
C LEU A 133 47.00 21.19 -18.38
N THR A 134 48.30 20.91 -18.27
CA THR A 134 48.79 19.60 -17.82
C THR A 134 48.35 19.32 -16.40
N TRP A 135 48.53 20.28 -15.49
CA TRP A 135 48.04 20.18 -14.11
C TRP A 135 46.52 19.97 -14.04
N TYR A 136 45.76 20.68 -14.88
CA TYR A 136 44.31 20.51 -14.95
C TYR A 136 43.95 19.06 -15.31
N PHE A 137 44.47 18.51 -16.41
CA PHE A 137 44.08 17.18 -16.87
C PHE A 137 44.60 16.06 -15.95
N GLU A 138 45.81 16.19 -15.41
CA GLU A 138 46.43 15.14 -14.61
C GLU A 138 45.98 15.12 -13.15
N GLU A 139 45.63 16.28 -12.57
CA GLU A 139 45.23 16.40 -11.16
C GLU A 139 43.75 16.77 -11.01
N VAL A 140 43.33 17.94 -11.52
CA VAL A 140 41.98 18.49 -11.26
C VAL A 140 40.89 17.64 -11.90
N HIS A 141 41.00 17.41 -13.21
CA HIS A 141 40.01 16.68 -13.98
C HIS A 141 39.90 15.23 -13.51
N LYS A 142 41.03 14.62 -13.15
CA LYS A 142 41.03 13.28 -12.55
C LYS A 142 40.28 13.24 -11.21
N ALA A 143 40.53 14.20 -10.32
CA ALA A 143 39.81 14.31 -9.05
C ALA A 143 38.31 14.61 -9.24
N PHE A 144 37.96 15.41 -10.26
CA PHE A 144 36.59 15.65 -10.70
C PHE A 144 35.90 14.36 -11.13
N LEU A 145 36.51 13.56 -12.02
CA LEU A 145 35.93 12.30 -12.50
C LEU A 145 35.73 11.30 -11.36
N ASP A 146 36.70 11.20 -10.46
CA ASP A 146 36.65 10.36 -9.26
C ASP A 146 35.48 10.73 -8.33
N LEU A 147 35.25 12.03 -8.15
CA LEU A 147 34.14 12.52 -7.35
C LEU A 147 32.80 12.33 -8.07
N LYS A 148 32.76 12.58 -9.39
CA LYS A 148 31.59 12.35 -10.25
C LYS A 148 31.11 10.90 -10.16
N ASP A 149 32.00 9.93 -10.31
CA ASP A 149 31.67 8.50 -10.14
C ASP A 149 31.07 8.21 -8.74
N THR A 150 31.59 8.86 -7.70
CA THR A 150 31.08 8.68 -6.33
C THR A 150 29.66 9.25 -6.18
N ILE A 151 29.36 10.39 -6.80
CA ILE A 151 28.01 10.97 -6.81
C ILE A 151 27.05 10.08 -7.61
N GLU A 152 27.48 9.58 -8.77
CA GLU A 152 26.69 8.66 -9.60
C GLU A 152 26.35 7.37 -8.85
N ARG A 153 27.28 6.83 -8.07
CA ARG A 153 27.03 5.66 -7.20
C ARG A 153 25.97 5.94 -6.15
N LEU A 154 25.98 7.10 -5.48
CA LEU A 154 24.94 7.48 -4.52
C LEU A 154 23.57 7.56 -5.19
N ILE A 155 23.50 8.22 -6.35
CA ILE A 155 22.29 8.35 -7.16
C ILE A 155 21.78 6.96 -7.58
N MET A 156 22.66 6.10 -8.09
CA MET A 156 22.34 4.75 -8.57
C MET A 156 21.84 3.86 -7.43
N LEU A 157 22.50 3.89 -6.27
CA LEU A 157 22.10 3.14 -5.08
C LEU A 157 20.66 3.47 -4.66
N ASN A 158 20.33 4.76 -4.60
CA ASN A 158 19.00 5.24 -4.26
C ASN A 158 17.97 4.93 -5.37
N HIS A 159 18.34 5.09 -6.65
CA HIS A 159 17.48 4.75 -7.78
C HIS A 159 17.12 3.26 -7.82
N GLN A 160 18.11 2.38 -7.64
CA GLN A 160 17.90 0.94 -7.63
C GLN A 160 17.00 0.53 -6.47
N THR A 161 17.23 1.11 -5.29
CA THR A 161 16.39 0.87 -4.12
C THR A 161 14.95 1.34 -4.37
N MET A 162 14.77 2.55 -4.89
CA MET A 162 13.46 3.08 -5.28
C MET A 162 12.74 2.16 -6.28
N TYR A 163 13.44 1.66 -7.30
CA TYR A 163 12.86 0.76 -8.29
C TYR A 163 12.46 -0.59 -7.68
N ASN A 164 13.33 -1.19 -6.87
CA ASN A 164 13.07 -2.45 -6.19
C ASN A 164 11.86 -2.32 -5.24
N THR A 165 11.83 -1.24 -4.45
CA THR A 165 10.71 -0.93 -3.55
C THR A 165 9.39 -0.73 -4.31
N ALA A 166 9.40 -0.01 -5.44
CA ALA A 166 8.22 0.18 -6.27
C ALA A 166 7.72 -1.14 -6.91
N SER A 167 8.66 -2.01 -7.30
CA SER A 167 8.35 -3.36 -7.80
C SER A 167 7.73 -4.24 -6.70
N GLU A 168 8.28 -4.19 -5.49
CA GLU A 168 7.74 -4.89 -4.33
C GLU A 168 6.34 -4.41 -3.95
N LEU A 169 6.08 -3.10 -3.96
CA LEU A 169 4.76 -2.51 -3.79
C LEU A 169 3.74 -3.13 -4.76
N LYS A 170 4.09 -3.19 -6.05
CA LYS A 170 3.22 -3.76 -7.08
C LYS A 170 2.89 -5.23 -6.79
N ASN A 171 3.89 -6.01 -6.41
CA ASN A 171 3.72 -7.43 -6.08
C ASN A 171 2.94 -7.65 -4.78
N ARG A 172 3.18 -6.82 -3.75
CA ARG A 172 2.46 -6.87 -2.47
C ARG A 172 1.01 -6.41 -2.62
N ALA A 173 0.73 -5.38 -3.41
CA ALA A 173 -0.63 -4.96 -3.71
C ALA A 173 -1.44 -6.10 -4.36
N HIS A 174 -0.82 -6.89 -5.23
CA HIS A 174 -1.48 -8.06 -5.82
C HIS A 174 -1.74 -9.19 -4.80
N ARG A 175 -0.88 -9.37 -3.80
CA ARG A 175 -1.09 -10.35 -2.73
C ARG A 175 -2.07 -9.87 -1.66
N ALA A 176 -2.10 -8.57 -1.38
CA ALA A 176 -2.98 -7.95 -0.38
C ALA A 176 -4.47 -8.03 -0.75
N THR A 177 -4.80 -8.27 -2.02
CA THR A 177 -6.19 -8.48 -2.47
C THR A 177 -6.69 -9.90 -2.21
N MET A 178 -5.81 -10.89 -2.00
CA MET A 178 -6.20 -12.30 -1.87
C MET A 178 -7.13 -12.58 -0.68
N PRO A 179 -6.89 -12.06 0.55
CA PRO A 179 -7.83 -12.23 1.66
C PRO A 179 -9.21 -11.65 1.37
N GLY A 180 -9.28 -10.52 0.64
CA GLY A 180 -10.54 -9.92 0.21
C GLY A 180 -11.32 -10.81 -0.76
N ILE A 181 -10.64 -11.41 -1.74
CA ILE A 181 -11.26 -12.36 -2.69
C ILE A 181 -11.81 -13.59 -1.94
N VAL A 182 -11.01 -14.16 -1.03
CA VAL A 182 -11.43 -15.32 -0.22
C VAL A 182 -12.65 -14.97 0.64
N ALA A 183 -12.69 -13.78 1.24
CA ALA A 183 -13.84 -13.33 2.01
C ALA A 183 -15.10 -13.17 1.15
N ILE A 184 -14.99 -12.59 -0.06
CA ILE A 184 -16.12 -12.44 -0.99
C ILE A 184 -16.67 -13.82 -1.39
N LEU A 185 -15.81 -14.76 -1.76
CA LEU A 185 -16.20 -16.13 -2.11
C LEU A 185 -16.87 -16.84 -0.93
N SER A 186 -16.33 -16.69 0.28
CA SER A 186 -16.89 -17.28 1.49
C SER A 186 -18.28 -16.71 1.80
N ALA A 187 -18.46 -15.40 1.66
CA ALA A 187 -19.74 -14.73 1.84
C ALA A 187 -20.78 -15.20 0.80
N LEU A 188 -20.36 -15.41 -0.45
CA LEU A 188 -21.22 -15.94 -1.51
C LEU A 188 -21.71 -17.36 -1.17
N ILE A 189 -20.79 -18.25 -0.79
CA ILE A 189 -21.11 -19.63 -0.38
C ILE A 189 -22.03 -19.62 0.83
N PHE A 190 -21.72 -18.82 1.85
CA PHE A 190 -22.58 -18.70 3.03
C PHE A 190 -23.98 -18.19 2.67
N THR A 191 -24.10 -17.23 1.76
CA THR A 191 -25.39 -16.71 1.30
C THR A 191 -26.24 -17.81 0.64
N LEU A 192 -25.62 -18.67 -0.17
CA LEU A 192 -26.32 -19.80 -0.80
C LEU A 192 -26.80 -20.82 0.25
N ILE A 193 -25.94 -21.18 1.20
CA ILE A 193 -26.27 -22.09 2.30
C ILE A 193 -27.38 -21.51 3.19
N PHE A 194 -27.28 -20.22 3.52
CA PHE A 194 -28.27 -19.54 4.33
C PHE A 194 -29.62 -19.46 3.62
N ASN A 195 -29.62 -19.16 2.32
CA ASN A 195 -30.84 -19.17 1.50
C ASN A 195 -31.49 -20.56 1.49
N TYR A 196 -30.70 -21.62 1.31
CA TYR A 196 -31.18 -22.99 1.39
C TYR A 196 -31.85 -23.28 2.74
N PHE A 197 -31.22 -22.90 3.85
CA PHE A 197 -31.80 -23.10 5.18
C PHE A 197 -33.09 -22.31 5.42
N ILE A 198 -33.17 -21.06 4.96
CA ILE A 198 -34.40 -20.27 5.02
C ILE A 198 -35.52 -20.94 4.20
N ASN A 199 -35.19 -21.44 3.01
CA ASN A 199 -36.16 -22.14 2.18
C ASN A 199 -36.66 -23.42 2.85
N TYR A 200 -35.75 -24.24 3.36
CA TYR A 200 -36.07 -25.54 3.94
C TYR A 200 -36.79 -25.44 5.28
N TYR A 201 -36.32 -24.59 6.21
CA TYR A 201 -36.86 -24.50 7.57
C TYR A 201 -38.00 -23.50 7.72
N MET A 202 -38.21 -22.58 6.77
CA MET A 202 -39.24 -21.54 6.92
C MET A 202 -40.21 -21.49 5.74
N VAL A 203 -39.72 -21.25 4.53
CA VAL A 203 -40.59 -21.06 3.35
C VAL A 203 -41.37 -22.34 3.04
N SER A 204 -40.70 -23.48 2.99
CA SER A 204 -41.33 -24.77 2.68
C SER A 204 -42.39 -25.19 3.71
N PRO A 205 -42.17 -25.09 5.04
CA PRO A 205 -43.22 -25.31 6.04
C PRO A 205 -44.39 -24.34 5.91
N ILE A 206 -44.15 -23.05 5.68
CA ILE A 206 -45.22 -22.07 5.48
C ILE A 206 -46.10 -22.47 4.28
N ILE A 207 -45.48 -22.78 3.14
CA ILE A 207 -46.20 -23.23 1.95
C ILE A 207 -46.99 -24.51 2.22
N ARG A 208 -46.39 -25.47 2.96
CA ARG A 208 -47.08 -26.70 3.37
C ARG A 208 -48.31 -26.38 4.20
N ILE A 209 -48.19 -25.58 5.27
CA ILE A 209 -49.32 -25.15 6.11
C ILE A 209 -50.43 -24.52 5.24
N THR A 210 -50.08 -23.55 4.40
CA THR A 210 -51.05 -22.86 3.54
C THR A 210 -51.80 -23.83 2.62
N ARG A 211 -51.10 -24.76 1.96
CA ARG A 211 -51.72 -25.77 1.11
C ARG A 211 -52.60 -26.75 1.89
N GLY A 212 -52.20 -27.12 3.11
CA GLY A 212 -53.01 -27.97 3.99
C GLY A 212 -54.34 -27.32 4.37
N ILE A 213 -54.32 -26.01 4.67
CA ILE A 213 -55.54 -25.25 4.95
C ILE A 213 -56.43 -25.21 3.71
N GLN A 214 -55.86 -24.89 2.53
CA GLN A 214 -56.62 -24.84 1.28
C GLN A 214 -57.30 -26.19 0.96
N ARG A 215 -56.58 -27.30 1.08
CA ARG A 215 -57.16 -28.64 0.88
C ARG A 215 -58.28 -28.95 1.87
N PHE A 216 -58.09 -28.63 3.15
CA PHE A 216 -59.15 -28.81 4.13
C PHE A 216 -60.42 -28.01 3.75
N MET A 217 -60.29 -26.77 3.28
CA MET A 217 -61.43 -25.94 2.88
C MET A 217 -62.10 -26.40 1.57
N GLU A 218 -61.33 -26.88 0.59
CA GLU A 218 -61.84 -27.23 -0.74
C GLU A 218 -62.39 -28.67 -0.81
N THR A 219 -61.69 -29.62 -0.20
CA THR A 219 -61.97 -31.06 -0.33
C THR A 219 -62.34 -31.75 0.98
N GLY A 220 -62.20 -31.07 2.13
CA GLY A 220 -62.44 -31.65 3.45
C GLY A 220 -61.32 -32.57 3.95
N ASP A 221 -60.16 -32.58 3.28
CA ASP A 221 -59.04 -33.45 3.63
C ASP A 221 -58.49 -33.13 5.04
N PRO A 222 -58.17 -34.14 5.86
CA PRO A 222 -57.66 -33.92 7.22
C PRO A 222 -56.32 -33.17 7.21
N PHE A 223 -56.22 -32.11 8.02
CA PHE A 223 -55.00 -31.32 8.19
C PHE A 223 -53.93 -32.13 8.97
N ASN A 224 -53.15 -32.93 8.25
CA ASN A 224 -52.09 -33.75 8.82
C ASN A 224 -50.70 -33.30 8.33
N ILE A 225 -50.32 -32.09 8.72
CA ILE A 225 -48.99 -31.55 8.41
C ILE A 225 -48.09 -31.73 9.63
N GLU A 226 -46.98 -32.42 9.41
CA GLU A 226 -45.90 -32.57 10.39
C GLU A 226 -44.82 -31.52 10.12
N ILE A 227 -44.46 -30.78 11.17
CA ILE A 227 -43.39 -29.78 11.13
C ILE A 227 -42.25 -30.28 12.00
N GLU A 228 -41.08 -30.40 11.37
CA GLU A 228 -39.87 -30.93 12.01
C GLU A 228 -39.24 -29.93 13.00
N THR A 229 -39.47 -28.63 12.80
CA THR A 229 -38.95 -27.59 13.70
C THR A 229 -39.78 -27.53 14.99
N ARG A 230 -39.16 -27.07 16.10
CA ARG A 230 -39.84 -26.75 17.36
C ARG A 230 -39.77 -25.26 17.62
N ASP A 231 -40.32 -24.49 16.70
CA ASP A 231 -40.38 -23.03 16.72
C ASP A 231 -41.81 -22.54 16.44
N GLU A 232 -42.00 -21.24 16.26
CA GLU A 232 -43.30 -20.59 16.10
C GLU A 232 -44.12 -21.17 14.93
N LEU A 233 -43.47 -21.79 13.93
CA LEU A 233 -44.17 -22.49 12.85
C LEU A 233 -44.82 -23.79 13.34
N PHE A 234 -44.18 -24.51 14.26
CA PHE A 234 -44.76 -25.69 14.91
C PHE A 234 -45.94 -25.31 15.78
N ASP A 235 -45.81 -24.24 16.57
CA ASP A 235 -46.90 -23.74 17.39
C ASP A 235 -48.09 -23.34 16.51
N LEU A 236 -47.84 -22.63 15.40
CA LEU A 236 -48.88 -22.26 14.43
C LEU A 236 -49.58 -23.48 13.82
N ALA A 237 -48.82 -24.47 13.35
CA ALA A 237 -49.41 -25.69 12.77
C ALA A 237 -50.19 -26.51 13.80
N SER A 238 -49.74 -26.52 15.06
CA SER A 238 -50.43 -27.19 16.16
C SER A 238 -51.76 -26.50 16.48
N SER A 239 -51.77 -25.17 16.59
CA SER A 239 -52.98 -24.39 16.80
C SER A 239 -53.99 -24.54 15.65
N ILE A 240 -53.51 -24.57 14.40
CA ILE A 240 -54.38 -24.82 13.24
C ILE A 240 -54.97 -26.23 13.28
N ARG A 241 -54.15 -27.24 13.63
CA ARG A 241 -54.62 -28.63 13.76
C ARG A 241 -55.73 -28.75 14.80
N GLU A 242 -55.58 -28.08 15.95
CA GLU A 242 -56.61 -28.05 16.99
C GLU A 242 -57.89 -27.36 16.51
N LEU A 243 -57.76 -26.22 15.82
CA LEU A 243 -58.91 -25.51 15.23
C LEU A 243 -59.68 -26.38 14.23
N VAL A 244 -58.96 -27.02 13.30
CA VAL A 244 -59.54 -27.92 12.30
C VAL A 244 -60.25 -29.11 12.96
N ALA A 245 -59.63 -29.70 13.99
CA ALA A 245 -60.25 -30.81 14.74
C ALA A 245 -61.56 -30.40 15.42
N ARG A 246 -61.61 -29.18 16.00
CA ARG A 246 -62.84 -28.65 16.62
C ARG A 246 -63.95 -28.42 15.58
N ILE A 247 -63.62 -27.81 14.44
CA ILE A 247 -64.59 -27.58 13.35
C ILE A 247 -65.15 -28.92 12.83
N GLY A 248 -64.29 -29.89 12.52
CA GLY A 248 -64.73 -31.21 12.05
C GLY A 248 -65.50 -32.03 13.08
N SER A 249 -65.31 -31.77 14.39
CA SER A 249 -66.11 -32.39 15.46
C SER A 249 -67.47 -31.72 15.67
N GLY A 250 -67.59 -30.41 15.38
CA GLY A 250 -68.84 -29.67 15.46
C GLY A 250 -69.83 -30.02 14.34
N GLU A 251 -69.35 -30.32 13.13
CA GLU A 251 -70.21 -30.79 12.02
C GLU A 251 -70.75 -32.21 12.21
N LYS A 252 -70.12 -33.05 13.04
CA LYS A 252 -70.59 -34.43 13.32
C LYS A 252 -71.67 -34.52 14.41
N GLN A 253 -71.95 -33.44 15.12
CA GLN A 253 -72.94 -33.39 16.21
C GLN A 253 -74.22 -32.61 15.84
N SER A 254 -74.33 -32.12 14.60
CA SER A 254 -75.56 -31.53 14.05
C SER A 254 -76.16 -32.41 12.97
#